data_AF-A0A842NK78-F1
#
_entry.id   AF-A0A842NK78-F1
#
_cell.length_a   1.000
_cell.length_b   1.000
_cell.length_c   1.000
_cell.angle_alpha   90.00
_cell.angle_beta   90.00
_cell.angle_gamma   90.00
#
_symmetry.space_group_name_H-M   'P 1'
#
loop_
_entity.id
_entity.type
_entity.pdbx_description
1 polymer ?
#
loop_
_entity_poly.entity_id
_entity_poly.type
_entity_poly.pdbx_seq_one_letter_code
_entity_poly.pdbx_strand_id
1 'polypeptide(L)'
;MDSKRGQFFILAAVLIASLVFSLSIAKNVLIGSEKPEDFYLIGEQLDRELKAVLDYDLITGEDKVSDFINDSMDYFRRTKPYTEVVFMYYQNGNFTIENYANSSINVSGFVPCMVGCEISVGGKYGKPVVSSRLINLAINGQNFEYNLSKGSKSYIVLMRTVNREIYFDVKE
;
A
#
# COMPACT_ATOMS: atom_id res chain seq x y z
N MET A 1 28.33 -10.06 -66.98
CA MET A 1 27.00 -10.65 -66.71
C MET A 1 26.72 -10.62 -65.20
N ASP A 2 27.08 -9.52 -64.54
CA ASP A 2 27.42 -9.51 -63.11
C ASP A 2 26.54 -8.59 -62.26
N SER A 3 25.78 -7.69 -62.88
CA SER A 3 24.87 -6.79 -62.14
C SER A 3 23.67 -7.53 -61.52
N LYS A 4 23.23 -8.64 -62.11
CA LYS A 4 22.09 -9.43 -61.63
C LYS A 4 22.39 -10.18 -60.33
N ARG A 5 23.65 -10.58 -60.11
CA ARG A 5 24.06 -11.28 -58.88
C ARG A 5 24.13 -10.33 -57.69
N GLY A 6 24.66 -9.11 -57.90
CA GLY A 6 24.72 -8.09 -56.85
C GLY A 6 23.33 -7.68 -56.34
N GLN A 7 22.37 -7.52 -57.24
CA GLN A 7 20.98 -7.18 -56.87
C GLN A 7 20.31 -8.25 -56.01
N PHE A 8 20.59 -9.53 -56.27
CA PHE A 8 20.06 -10.64 -55.47
C PHE A 8 20.58 -10.61 -54.03
N PHE A 9 21.87 -10.34 -53.83
CA PHE A 9 22.45 -10.24 -52.48
C PHE A 9 21.92 -9.04 -51.70
N ILE A 10 21.70 -7.91 -52.37
CA ILE A 10 21.10 -6.72 -51.74
C ILE A 10 19.66 -7.05 -51.29
N LEU A 11 18.86 -7.70 -52.14
CA LEU A 11 17.50 -8.09 -51.81
C LEU A 11 17.44 -9.07 -50.62
N ALA A 12 18.34 -10.06 -50.60
CA ALA A 12 18.44 -11.01 -49.50
C ALA A 12 18.84 -10.33 -48.18
N ALA A 13 19.78 -9.38 -48.22
CA ALA A 13 20.21 -8.62 -47.04
C ALA A 13 19.06 -7.78 -46.45
N VAL A 14 18.25 -7.14 -47.31
CA VAL A 14 17.08 -6.35 -46.88
C VAL A 14 16.02 -7.24 -46.22
N LEU A 15 15.78 -8.44 -46.76
CA LEU A 15 14.84 -9.41 -46.19
C LEU A 15 15.30 -9.89 -44.79
N ILE A 16 16.58 -10.22 -44.66
CA ILE A 16 17.15 -10.65 -43.37
C ILE A 16 17.10 -9.50 -42.36
N ALA A 17 17.45 -8.28 -42.77
CA ALA A 17 17.35 -7.11 -41.91
C ALA A 17 15.91 -6.87 -41.44
N SER A 18 14.91 -6.96 -42.34
CA SER A 18 13.50 -6.77 -41.96
C SER A 18 13.01 -7.81 -40.95
N LEU A 19 13.44 -9.08 -41.11
CA LEU A 19 13.15 -10.14 -40.15
C LEU A 19 13.76 -9.82 -38.79
N VAL A 20 15.05 -9.45 -38.74
CA VAL A 20 15.72 -9.08 -37.48
C VAL A 20 15.05 -7.88 -36.80
N PHE A 21 14.66 -6.85 -37.57
CA PHE A 21 13.91 -5.71 -37.02
C PHE A 21 12.53 -6.13 -36.46
N SER A 22 11.80 -7.01 -37.15
CA SER A 22 10.50 -7.50 -36.68
C SER A 22 10.61 -8.29 -35.36
N LEU A 23 11.65 -9.10 -35.18
CA LEU A 23 11.91 -9.83 -33.93
C LEU A 23 12.36 -8.90 -32.80
N SER A 24 13.14 -7.85 -33.10
CA SER A 24 13.57 -6.86 -32.10
C SER A 24 12.41 -6.03 -31.56
N ILE A 25 11.40 -5.72 -32.38
CA ILE A 25 10.21 -5.00 -31.93
C ILE A 25 9.35 -5.88 -31.00
N ALA A 26 9.17 -7.16 -31.33
CA ALA A 26 8.38 -8.08 -30.52
C ALA A 26 8.98 -8.35 -29.12
N LYS A 27 10.31 -8.28 -28.97
CA LYS A 27 10.98 -8.48 -27.68
C LYS A 27 11.01 -7.25 -26.78
N ASN A 28 10.76 -6.06 -27.33
CA ASN A 28 10.76 -4.79 -26.59
C ASN A 28 9.36 -4.29 -26.20
N VAL A 29 8.36 -5.17 -26.22
CA VAL A 29 7.10 -4.88 -25.52
C VAL A 29 7.37 -5.06 -24.03
N LEU A 30 7.77 -3.97 -23.38
CA LEU A 30 7.66 -3.84 -21.93
C LEU A 30 6.17 -3.97 -21.62
N ILE A 31 5.74 -5.15 -21.16
CA ILE A 31 4.50 -5.29 -20.43
C ILE A 31 4.70 -4.41 -19.20
N GLY A 32 4.24 -3.16 -19.28
CA GLY A 32 4.24 -2.28 -18.13
C GLY A 32 3.55 -3.03 -17.01
N SER A 33 4.22 -3.18 -15.88
CA SER A 33 3.56 -3.61 -14.65
C SER A 33 2.31 -2.73 -14.54
N GLU A 34 1.12 -3.33 -14.67
CA GLU A 34 -0.13 -2.60 -14.44
C GLU A 34 0.04 -2.02 -13.03
N LYS A 35 0.24 -0.70 -12.95
CA LYS A 35 0.14 -0.01 -11.68
C LYS A 35 -1.19 -0.46 -11.10
N PRO A 36 -1.24 -0.90 -9.85
CA PRO A 36 -2.49 -1.35 -9.27
C PRO A 36 -3.38 -0.11 -9.05
N GLU A 37 -4.03 0.38 -10.11
CA GLU A 37 -4.89 1.55 -10.09
C GLU A 37 -6.02 1.35 -9.08
N ASP A 38 -6.57 0.13 -9.07
CA ASP A 38 -7.46 -0.39 -8.02
C ASP A 38 -6.95 -0.14 -6.59
N PHE A 39 -5.66 -0.29 -6.33
CA PHE A 39 -5.11 -0.19 -4.98
C PHE A 39 -5.20 1.24 -4.43
N TYR A 40 -4.89 2.23 -5.26
CA TYR A 40 -5.00 3.65 -4.87
C TYR A 40 -6.46 4.10 -4.74
N LEU A 41 -7.33 3.63 -5.65
CA LEU A 41 -8.77 3.91 -5.59
C LEU A 41 -9.41 3.36 -4.31
N ILE A 42 -9.04 2.14 -3.94
CA ILE A 42 -9.51 1.52 -2.71
C ILE A 42 -9.02 2.30 -1.48
N GLY A 43 -7.77 2.79 -1.49
CA GLY A 43 -7.26 3.65 -0.43
C GLY A 43 -8.04 4.94 -0.27
N GLU A 44 -8.38 5.60 -1.38
CA GLU A 44 -9.20 6.81 -1.35
C GLU A 44 -10.62 6.55 -0.82
N GLN A 45 -11.23 5.44 -1.21
CA GLN A 45 -12.55 5.06 -0.73
C GLN A 45 -12.54 4.76 0.77
N LEU A 46 -11.57 3.97 1.23
CA LEU A 46 -11.42 3.64 2.65
C LEU A 46 -11.23 4.88 3.52
N ASP A 47 -10.38 5.81 3.10
CA ASP A 47 -10.14 7.05 3.82
C ASP A 47 -11.42 7.88 3.99
N ARG A 48 -12.17 8.01 2.89
CA ARG A 48 -13.43 8.74 2.88
C ARG A 48 -14.48 8.11 3.79
N GLU A 49 -14.61 6.79 3.74
CA GLU A 49 -15.58 6.05 4.56
C GLU A 49 -15.18 6.05 6.04
N LEU A 50 -13.89 5.84 6.35
CA LEU A 50 -13.38 5.87 7.72
C LEU A 50 -13.60 7.23 8.38
N LYS A 51 -13.36 8.34 7.66
CA LYS A 51 -13.62 9.70 8.17
C LYS A 51 -15.10 9.90 8.50
N ALA A 52 -16.00 9.45 7.63
CA ALA A 52 -17.44 9.53 7.88
C ALA A 52 -17.88 8.71 9.10
N VAL A 53 -17.29 7.52 9.29
CA VAL A 53 -17.56 6.66 10.45
C VAL A 53 -17.01 7.28 11.73
N LEU A 54 -15.80 7.86 11.70
CA LEU A 54 -15.22 8.57 12.84
C LEU A 54 -16.05 9.79 13.25
N ASP A 55 -16.52 10.58 12.28
CA ASP A 55 -17.39 11.73 12.56
C ASP A 55 -18.72 11.27 13.16
N TYR A 56 -19.30 10.16 12.68
CA TYR A 56 -20.50 9.58 13.27
C TYR A 56 -20.28 9.13 14.72
N ASP A 57 -19.17 8.43 15.00
CA ASP A 57 -18.81 7.99 16.35
C ASP A 57 -18.60 9.18 17.30
N LEU A 58 -17.99 10.26 16.82
CA LEU A 58 -17.82 11.50 17.62
C LEU A 58 -19.15 12.18 17.95
N ILE A 59 -20.13 12.14 17.05
CA ILE A 59 -21.44 12.78 17.24
C ILE A 59 -22.35 11.93 18.12
N THR A 60 -22.37 10.61 17.90
CA THR A 60 -23.32 9.70 18.54
C THR A 60 -22.79 9.03 19.80
N GLY A 61 -21.46 8.89 19.92
CA GLY A 61 -20.81 8.10 20.95
C GLY A 61 -20.94 6.58 20.76
N GLU A 62 -21.50 6.13 19.63
CA GLU A 62 -21.46 4.72 19.24
C GLU A 62 -20.04 4.36 18.73
N ASP A 63 -19.62 3.11 18.88
CA ASP A 63 -18.34 2.62 18.34
C ASP A 63 -18.60 1.85 17.03
N LYS A 64 -18.75 2.59 15.92
CA LYS A 64 -18.91 2.02 14.57
C LYS A 64 -17.59 1.87 13.84
N VAL A 65 -16.52 2.52 14.30
CA VAL A 65 -15.18 2.36 13.72
C VAL A 65 -14.74 0.89 13.73
N SER A 66 -14.95 0.18 14.85
CA SER A 66 -14.57 -1.23 14.92
C SER A 66 -15.38 -2.10 13.95
N ASP A 67 -16.68 -1.83 13.77
CA ASP A 67 -17.54 -2.56 12.83
C ASP A 67 -17.05 -2.33 11.40
N PHE A 68 -16.81 -1.08 11.02
CA PHE A 68 -16.31 -0.69 9.70
C PHE A 68 -14.96 -1.35 9.38
N ILE A 69 -14.01 -1.33 10.32
CA ILE A 69 -12.70 -1.95 10.12
C ILE A 69 -12.84 -3.46 9.90
N ASN A 70 -13.67 -4.14 10.70
CA ASN A 70 -13.90 -5.57 10.56
C ASN A 70 -14.51 -5.92 9.20
N ASP A 71 -15.57 -5.21 8.80
CA ASP A 71 -16.24 -5.42 7.51
C ASP A 71 -15.31 -5.15 6.32
N SER A 72 -14.52 -4.07 6.40
CA SER A 72 -13.49 -3.74 5.43
C SER A 72 -12.48 -4.88 5.31
N MET A 73 -11.96 -5.36 6.45
CA MET A 73 -10.97 -6.44 6.47
C MET A 73 -11.50 -7.75 5.93
N ASP A 74 -12.76 -8.08 6.19
CA ASP A 74 -13.39 -9.26 5.61
C ASP A 74 -13.60 -9.12 4.09
N TYR A 75 -13.88 -7.91 3.60
CA TYR A 75 -13.86 -7.63 2.17
C TYR A 75 -12.46 -7.84 1.56
N PHE A 76 -11.40 -7.26 2.12
CA PHE A 76 -10.04 -7.40 1.59
C PHE A 76 -9.55 -8.84 1.59
N ARG A 77 -9.82 -9.59 2.66
CA ARG A 77 -9.45 -11.01 2.76
C ARG A 77 -10.06 -11.84 1.63
N ARG A 78 -11.29 -11.52 1.22
CA ARG A 78 -12.01 -12.24 0.16
C ARG A 78 -11.60 -11.79 -1.24
N THR A 79 -11.39 -10.49 -1.46
CA THR A 79 -11.22 -9.93 -2.81
C THR A 79 -9.77 -9.66 -3.18
N LYS A 80 -8.93 -9.29 -2.21
CA LYS A 80 -7.52 -8.90 -2.41
C LYS A 80 -6.65 -9.45 -1.26
N PRO A 81 -6.47 -10.79 -1.14
CA PRO A 81 -5.83 -11.45 0.01
C PRO A 81 -4.35 -11.10 0.24
N TYR A 82 -3.71 -10.43 -0.71
CA TYR A 82 -2.31 -9.97 -0.63
C TYR A 82 -2.17 -8.50 -0.24
N THR A 83 -3.28 -7.82 0.04
CA THR A 83 -3.27 -6.45 0.57
C THR A 83 -3.12 -6.51 2.08
N GLU A 84 -2.08 -5.87 2.57
CA GLU A 84 -1.84 -5.64 3.99
C GLU A 84 -2.34 -4.25 4.36
N VAL A 85 -3.05 -4.14 5.48
CA VAL A 85 -3.67 -2.89 5.92
C VAL A 85 -3.32 -2.61 7.37
N VAL A 86 -3.02 -1.35 7.64
CA VAL A 86 -2.78 -0.85 8.99
C VAL A 86 -3.67 0.36 9.18
N PHE A 87 -4.51 0.30 10.20
CA PHE A 87 -5.34 1.44 10.59
C PHE A 87 -4.69 2.17 11.75
N MET A 88 -4.64 3.48 11.68
CA MET A 88 -4.28 4.34 12.79
C MET A 88 -5.32 5.42 12.94
N TYR A 89 -5.88 5.59 14.12
CA TYR A 89 -6.94 6.59 14.33
C TYR A 89 -6.93 7.09 15.76
N TYR A 90 -7.46 8.31 15.94
CA TYR A 90 -7.62 8.93 17.25
C TYR A 90 -9.05 8.71 17.76
N GLN A 91 -9.19 8.06 18.90
CA GLN A 91 -10.49 7.82 19.54
C GLN A 91 -10.35 7.98 21.06
N ASN A 92 -11.31 8.65 21.70
CA ASN A 92 -11.38 8.76 23.16
C ASN A 92 -10.09 9.28 23.84
N GLY A 93 -9.39 10.22 23.21
CA GLY A 93 -8.18 10.81 23.78
C GLY A 93 -6.88 10.09 23.41
N ASN A 94 -6.97 8.94 22.74
CA ASN A 94 -5.89 7.99 22.53
C ASN A 94 -5.70 7.67 21.03
N PHE A 95 -4.47 7.38 20.60
CA PHE A 95 -4.23 6.81 19.28
C PHE A 95 -4.28 5.29 19.34
N THR A 96 -5.10 4.70 18.49
CA THR A 96 -5.22 3.26 18.31
C THR A 96 -4.56 2.88 16.99
N ILE A 97 -3.70 1.88 17.02
CA ILE A 97 -3.09 1.29 15.83
C ILE A 97 -3.59 -0.16 15.73
N GLU A 98 -4.14 -0.54 14.59
CA GLU A 98 -4.58 -1.92 14.34
C GLU A 98 -3.81 -2.50 13.16
N ASN A 99 -3.02 -3.55 13.45
CA ASN A 99 -2.23 -4.25 12.44
C ASN A 99 -3.01 -5.44 11.87
N TYR A 100 -3.38 -5.34 10.60
CA TYR A 100 -3.95 -6.44 9.81
C TYR A 100 -2.98 -6.95 8.73
N ALA A 101 -1.73 -6.50 8.74
CA ALA A 101 -0.66 -7.08 7.95
C ALA A 101 -0.23 -8.44 8.50
N ASN A 102 0.37 -9.27 7.65
CA ASN A 102 1.06 -10.49 8.09
C ASN A 102 2.44 -10.18 8.66
N SER A 103 2.99 -9.01 8.32
CA SER A 103 4.22 -8.47 8.86
C SER A 103 3.99 -7.83 10.24
N SER A 104 4.99 -7.97 11.13
CA SER A 104 5.04 -7.23 12.38
C SER A 104 5.36 -5.77 12.09
N ILE A 105 4.68 -4.87 12.79
CA ILE A 105 4.95 -3.43 12.70
C ILE A 105 5.63 -3.01 13.98
N ASN A 106 6.78 -2.34 13.86
CA ASN A 106 7.39 -1.72 15.02
C ASN A 106 6.89 -0.29 15.12
N VAL A 107 6.19 -0.01 16.20
CA VAL A 107 5.71 1.33 16.53
C VAL A 107 6.65 1.90 17.59
N SER A 108 7.32 3.01 17.27
CA SER A 108 8.08 3.78 18.26
C SER A 108 7.44 5.15 18.48
N GLY A 109 7.27 5.51 19.76
CA GLY A 109 6.65 6.73 20.21
C GLY A 109 6.56 6.77 21.74
N PHE A 110 6.03 7.86 22.31
CA PHE A 110 5.55 7.87 23.69
C PHE A 110 4.33 6.94 23.80
N VAL A 111 4.60 5.66 24.06
CA VAL A 111 3.60 4.69 24.48
C VAL A 111 3.48 4.79 26.01
N PRO A 112 2.42 4.27 26.66
CA PRO A 112 2.32 4.30 28.14
C PRO A 112 3.43 3.54 28.88
N CYS A 113 4.35 2.90 28.17
CA CYS A 113 5.60 2.41 28.71
C CYS A 113 6.67 3.51 28.61
N MET A 114 7.49 3.64 29.65
CA MET A 114 8.49 4.71 29.78
C MET A 114 9.29 4.97 28.49
N VAL A 115 9.56 6.25 28.22
CA VAL A 115 10.24 6.82 27.03
C VAL A 115 11.16 5.85 26.28
N GLY A 116 10.89 5.65 24.98
CA GLY A 116 11.78 4.90 24.08
C GLY A 116 11.38 3.44 23.83
N CYS A 117 10.13 3.06 24.12
CA CYS A 117 9.66 1.73 23.75
C CYS A 117 9.43 1.58 22.25
N GLU A 118 9.92 0.47 21.71
CA GLU A 118 9.39 -0.13 20.49
C GLU A 118 8.34 -1.16 20.89
N ILE A 119 7.10 -0.97 20.43
CA ILE A 119 6.09 -2.02 20.51
C ILE A 119 6.07 -2.70 19.16
N SER A 120 6.46 -3.97 19.15
CA SER A 120 6.20 -4.84 18.01
C SER A 120 4.75 -5.29 18.06
N VAL A 121 3.95 -4.77 17.14
CA VAL A 121 2.58 -5.20 16.92
C VAL A 121 2.65 -6.43 16.04
N GLY A 122 2.72 -7.60 16.69
CA GLY A 122 2.70 -8.90 16.01
C GLY A 122 1.46 -9.06 15.12
N GLY A 123 1.60 -9.82 14.04
CA GLY A 123 0.53 -10.08 13.09
C GLY A 123 -0.70 -10.72 13.76
N LYS A 124 -1.87 -10.20 13.39
CA LYS A 124 -3.23 -10.49 13.89
C LYS A 124 -3.45 -10.10 15.36
N TYR A 125 -3.99 -8.88 15.54
CA TYR A 125 -4.71 -8.39 16.73
C TYR A 125 -3.87 -7.78 17.88
N GLY A 126 -2.91 -6.92 17.57
CA GLY A 126 -2.43 -5.95 18.56
C GLY A 126 -3.14 -4.60 18.40
N LYS A 127 -3.74 -4.09 19.48
CA LYS A 127 -4.26 -2.71 19.60
C LYS A 127 -3.40 -1.90 20.56
N PRO A 128 -2.13 -1.56 20.24
CA PRO A 128 -1.39 -0.66 21.10
C PRO A 128 -2.07 0.71 21.13
N VAL A 129 -2.23 1.22 22.35
CA VAL A 129 -2.64 2.61 22.55
C VAL A 129 -1.38 3.46 22.70
N VAL A 130 -1.23 4.46 21.83
CA VAL A 130 -0.10 5.40 21.83
C VAL A 130 -0.57 6.77 22.29
N SER A 131 0.17 7.42 23.19
CA SER A 131 -0.16 8.75 23.73
C SER A 131 0.69 9.88 23.12
N SER A 132 1.63 9.53 22.24
CA SER A 132 2.49 10.45 21.50
C SER A 132 1.80 11.11 20.32
N ARG A 133 2.22 12.34 20.00
CA ARG A 133 1.89 12.99 18.73
C ARG A 133 2.80 12.55 17.59
N LEU A 134 4.05 12.21 17.89
CA LEU A 134 5.00 11.70 16.92
C LEU A 134 4.97 10.18 16.97
N ILE A 135 4.57 9.55 15.87
CA ILE A 135 4.56 8.10 15.70
C ILE A 135 5.53 7.75 14.59
N ASN A 136 6.51 6.92 14.90
CA ASN A 136 7.38 6.29 13.93
C ASN A 136 6.90 4.86 13.70
N LEU A 137 6.53 4.56 12.47
CA LEU A 137 6.15 3.23 12.03
C LEU A 137 7.26 2.64 11.18
N ALA A 138 7.81 1.51 11.62
CA ALA A 138 8.68 0.70 10.79
C ALA A 138 7.92 -0.52 10.27
N ILE A 139 7.75 -0.60 8.95
CA ILE A 139 7.08 -1.72 8.29
C ILE A 139 7.99 -2.27 7.19
N ASN A 140 8.33 -3.56 7.26
CA ASN A 140 9.25 -4.22 6.31
C ASN A 140 10.58 -3.45 6.10
N GLY A 141 11.09 -2.81 7.15
CA GLY A 141 12.34 -2.03 7.13
C GLY A 141 12.21 -0.62 6.56
N GLN A 142 11.02 -0.18 6.15
CA GLN A 142 10.74 1.22 5.81
C GLN A 142 10.21 1.96 7.02
N ASN A 143 10.77 3.14 7.30
CA ASN A 143 10.37 4.00 8.42
C ASN A 143 9.48 5.13 7.91
N PHE A 144 8.35 5.35 8.59
CA PHE A 144 7.40 6.40 8.32
C PHE A 144 7.20 7.22 9.59
N GLU A 145 7.39 8.53 9.50
CA GLU A 145 7.18 9.46 10.61
C GLU A 145 5.85 10.19 10.42
N TYR A 146 4.99 10.12 11.43
CA TYR A 146 3.68 10.74 11.45
C TYR A 146 3.58 11.73 12.60
N ASN A 147 3.16 12.96 12.30
CA ASN A 147 2.82 13.95 13.30
C ASN A 147 1.30 14.05 13.43
N LEU A 148 0.76 13.29 14.37
CA LEU A 148 -0.64 13.24 14.69
C LEU A 148 -1.01 14.48 15.52
N SER A 149 -1.44 15.53 14.82
CA SER A 149 -2.03 16.72 15.43
C SER A 149 -3.39 16.37 16.06
N LYS A 150 -3.72 16.95 17.22
CA LYS A 150 -5.05 16.80 17.85
C LYS A 150 -6.18 17.15 16.85
N GLY A 151 -7.11 16.22 16.62
CA GLY A 151 -8.25 16.34 15.71
C GLY A 151 -8.79 14.97 15.25
N SER A 152 -9.87 14.95 14.46
CA SER A 152 -10.47 13.74 13.83
C SER A 152 -9.60 13.17 12.69
N LYS A 153 -8.29 13.06 12.88
CA LYS A 153 -7.39 12.55 11.84
C LYS A 153 -7.27 11.04 11.96
N SER A 154 -7.56 10.36 10.86
CA SER A 154 -7.25 8.95 10.65
C SER A 154 -6.13 8.83 9.65
N TYR A 155 -5.28 7.83 9.84
CA TYR A 155 -4.29 7.45 8.87
C TYR A 155 -4.50 6.00 8.48
N ILE A 156 -4.53 5.75 7.18
CA ILE A 156 -4.61 4.39 6.63
C ILE A 156 -3.33 4.14 5.89
N VAL A 157 -2.61 3.10 6.29
CA VAL A 157 -1.43 2.63 5.57
C VAL A 157 -1.82 1.35 4.86
N LEU A 158 -1.85 1.42 3.53
CA LEU A 158 -2.06 0.27 2.67
C LEU A 158 -0.72 -0.18 2.12
N MET A 159 -0.50 -1.49 2.11
CA MET A 159 0.65 -2.10 1.48
C MET A 159 0.22 -3.26 0.61
N ARG A 160 0.84 -3.39 -0.55
CA ARG A 160 0.62 -4.54 -1.43
C ARG A 160 1.90 -4.94 -2.10
N THR A 161 2.22 -6.23 -2.06
CA THR A 161 3.36 -6.78 -2.81
C THR A 161 2.87 -7.35 -4.13
N VAL A 162 3.37 -6.81 -5.24
CA VAL A 162 3.10 -7.32 -6.61
C VAL A 162 4.43 -7.50 -7.31
N ASN A 163 4.73 -8.70 -7.83
CA ASN A 163 5.96 -8.97 -8.58
C ASN A 163 7.28 -8.60 -7.84
N ARG A 164 7.31 -8.73 -6.50
CA ARG A 164 8.42 -8.33 -5.62
C ARG A 164 8.61 -6.80 -5.47
N GLU A 165 7.69 -6.01 -6.00
CA GLU A 165 7.58 -4.58 -5.74
C GLU A 165 6.58 -4.35 -4.61
N ILE A 166 6.91 -3.45 -3.68
CA ILE A 166 6.04 -3.04 -2.59
C ILE A 166 5.40 -1.71 -2.97
N TYR A 167 4.08 -1.73 -3.09
CA TYR A 167 3.24 -0.55 -3.28
C TYR A 167 2.77 -0.09 -1.91
N PHE A 168 2.91 1.20 -1.64
CA PHE A 168 2.47 1.84 -0.40
C PHE A 168 1.53 3.00 -0.74
N ASP A 169 0.46 3.15 0.03
CA ASP A 169 -0.40 4.34 0.00
C ASP A 169 -0.73 4.73 1.43
N VAL A 170 -0.63 6.03 1.69
CA VAL A 170 -0.85 6.63 3.00
C VAL A 170 -1.91 7.69 2.81
N LYS A 171 -3.03 7.54 3.50
CA LYS A 171 -4.10 8.54 3.55
C LYS A 171 -4.11 9.23 4.90
N GLU A 172 -4.35 10.55 4.88
CA GLU A 172 -4.55 11.44 6.03
C GLU A 172 -5.94 12.07 5.93
#